data_AF-A0A950VT03-F1
#
_entry.id   AF-A0A950VT03-F1
#
_cell.length_a   1.000
_cell.length_b   1.000
_cell.length_c   1.000
_cell.angle_alpha   90.00
_cell.angle_beta   90.00
_cell.angle_gamma   90.00
#
_symmetry.space_group_name_H-M   'P 1'
#
loop_
_entity.id
_entity.type
_entity.pdbx_description
1 polymer ?
#
loop_
_entity_poly.entity_id
_entity_poly.type
_entity_poly.pdbx_seq_one_letter_code
_entity_poly.pdbx_strand_id
1 'polypeptide(L)'
;MMAVMAAAFVVVASSANGAELKFHPAPGIPPVVGRYLVTLDPSVTADLAHASAEALARAYVGQLEPFASSDVRQFAIAMLPARARTLSADSRVLDVVEMAHPDDALAPSPPPPSVTSALARPHLVPITRDTSSSGTYVYDGSGNIKSIGTDSFVYDPVGRLKVAIVQGNQQTFTYDPFGNRTATVSADGAAGCVGGCDVADTAVTPLNNNHLSAATYDDAGNVLTGFGAVYTYDGTGMVRRATVGTDIRDFVYTADDERIAVRQGASWTWTVRDQGGKVLREFTSLETSSSPLTLTSHYWSKDYVWRSGLLLASV
;
A
#
# COMPACT_ATOMS: atom_id res chain seq x y z
N MET A 1 -22.85 -12.09 70.65
CA MET A 1 -21.48 -11.78 70.20
C MET A 1 -21.40 -12.16 68.73
N MET A 2 -21.42 -11.17 67.86
CA MET A 2 -21.58 -11.29 66.39
C MET A 2 -20.30 -11.84 65.73
N ALA A 3 -20.46 -12.66 64.68
CA ALA A 3 -19.45 -12.80 63.63
C ALA A 3 -20.17 -13.10 62.31
N VAL A 4 -20.15 -12.12 61.40
CA VAL A 4 -20.70 -12.15 60.05
C VAL A 4 -19.71 -12.89 59.14
N MET A 5 -20.20 -13.83 58.35
CA MET A 5 -19.43 -14.59 57.37
C MET A 5 -19.50 -13.85 56.03
N ALA A 6 -18.40 -13.23 55.61
CA ALA A 6 -18.29 -12.51 54.34
C ALA A 6 -17.37 -13.27 53.37
N ALA A 7 -17.88 -13.52 52.17
CA ALA A 7 -17.17 -14.16 51.07
C ALA A 7 -16.07 -13.26 50.50
N ALA A 8 -14.84 -13.76 50.44
CA ALA A 8 -13.73 -13.08 49.78
C ALA A 8 -13.61 -13.55 48.32
N PHE A 9 -14.10 -12.71 47.40
CA PHE A 9 -13.72 -12.77 45.99
C PHE A 9 -12.27 -12.27 45.86
N VAL A 10 -11.36 -13.13 45.43
CA VAL A 10 -10.00 -12.74 45.04
C VAL A 10 -10.08 -12.10 43.66
N VAL A 11 -10.10 -10.77 43.62
CA VAL A 11 -9.82 -10.00 42.41
C VAL A 11 -8.30 -9.86 42.34
N VAL A 12 -7.68 -10.56 41.38
CA VAL A 12 -6.27 -10.33 41.02
C VAL A 12 -6.21 -8.99 40.31
N ALA A 13 -5.75 -7.97 41.02
CA ALA A 13 -5.39 -6.68 40.43
C ALA A 13 -4.11 -6.87 39.59
N SER A 14 -4.20 -6.62 38.28
CA SER A 14 -3.04 -6.48 37.42
C SER A 14 -2.37 -5.14 37.68
N SER A 15 -1.12 -5.19 38.13
CA SER A 15 -0.26 -4.02 38.35
C SER A 15 0.19 -3.43 37.01
N ALA A 16 -0.32 -2.26 36.66
CA ALA A 16 0.25 -1.39 35.63
C ALA A 16 1.49 -0.68 36.21
N ASN A 17 2.68 -1.08 35.77
CA ASN A 17 3.93 -0.40 36.11
C ASN A 17 4.13 0.81 35.18
N GLY A 18 4.42 1.97 35.78
CA GLY A 18 4.58 3.26 35.13
C GLY A 18 5.87 3.37 34.32
N ALA A 19 5.76 3.17 33.01
CA ALA A 19 6.66 3.79 32.05
C ALA A 19 6.18 5.23 31.82
N GLU A 20 7.09 6.19 31.88
CA GLU A 20 6.83 7.57 31.47
C GLU A 20 6.25 7.57 30.05
N LEU A 21 5.05 8.13 29.88
CA LEU A 21 4.34 8.12 28.62
C LEU A 21 5.05 9.07 27.65
N LYS A 22 6.00 8.55 26.86
CA LYS A 22 6.68 9.25 25.74
C LYS A 22 5.74 9.70 24.60
N PHE A 23 4.43 9.60 24.80
CA PHE A 23 3.41 9.96 23.81
C PHE A 23 2.43 10.92 24.45
N HIS A 24 2.34 12.11 23.88
CA HIS A 24 1.51 13.22 24.35
C HIS A 24 0.48 13.58 23.28
N PRO A 25 -0.76 13.05 23.37
CA PRO A 25 -1.83 13.40 22.44
C PRO A 25 -2.35 14.82 22.69
N ALA A 26 -2.87 15.44 21.64
CA ALA A 26 -3.55 16.72 21.74
C ALA A 26 -4.94 16.52 22.40
N PRO A 27 -5.46 17.50 23.16
CA PRO A 27 -6.82 17.44 23.68
C PRO A 27 -7.84 17.43 22.54
N GLY A 28 -8.82 16.52 22.57
CA GLY A 28 -9.91 16.47 21.58
C GLY A 28 -10.17 15.07 21.04
N ILE A 29 -10.95 15.02 19.95
CA ILE A 29 -11.16 13.77 19.20
C ILE A 29 -9.85 13.45 18.46
N PRO A 30 -9.27 12.24 18.61
CA PRO A 30 -8.05 11.89 17.90
C PRO A 30 -8.22 12.01 16.39
N PRO A 31 -7.28 12.64 15.66
CA PRO A 31 -7.37 12.78 14.22
C PRO A 31 -7.19 11.43 13.53
N VAL A 32 -7.70 11.31 12.31
CA VAL A 32 -7.51 10.10 11.47
C VAL A 32 -6.03 9.95 11.11
N VAL A 33 -5.36 11.05 10.74
CA VAL A 33 -3.91 11.16 10.61
C VAL A 33 -3.48 12.38 11.42
N GLY A 34 -2.68 12.17 12.45
CA GLY A 34 -2.12 13.24 13.27
C GLY A 34 -0.79 13.72 12.72
N ARG A 35 -0.46 14.98 13.00
CA ARG A 35 0.88 15.55 12.81
C ARG A 35 1.60 15.51 14.14
N TYR A 36 2.74 14.84 14.21
CA TYR A 36 3.50 14.66 15.44
C TYR A 36 4.86 15.33 15.33
N LEU A 37 5.25 16.04 16.38
CA LEU A 37 6.61 16.45 16.63
C LEU A 37 7.32 15.31 17.38
N VAL A 38 8.39 14.79 16.81
CA VAL A 38 9.19 13.72 17.41
C VAL A 38 10.53 14.28 17.82
N THR A 39 10.93 14.02 19.07
CA THR A 39 12.26 14.34 19.60
C THR A 39 13.07 13.06 19.74
N LEU A 40 14.24 13.01 19.12
CA LEU A 40 15.15 11.86 19.23
C LEU A 40 15.87 11.83 20.58
N ASP A 41 16.19 10.62 21.04
CA ASP A 41 16.98 10.40 22.25
C ASP A 41 18.39 11.00 22.11
N PRO A 42 18.96 11.59 23.18
CA PRO A 42 20.32 12.12 23.15
C PRO A 42 21.41 11.12 22.73
N SER A 43 21.15 9.81 22.81
CA SER A 43 22.03 8.77 22.30
C SER A 43 22.20 8.79 20.77
N VAL A 44 21.26 9.39 20.03
CA VAL A 44 21.37 9.57 18.57
C VAL A 44 22.23 10.80 18.30
N THR A 45 23.40 10.62 17.71
CA THR A 45 24.32 11.71 17.39
C THR A 45 23.72 12.64 16.31
N ALA A 46 24.09 13.92 16.34
CA ALA A 46 23.49 14.95 15.49
C ALA A 46 23.67 14.69 13.98
N ASP A 47 24.78 14.07 13.60
CA ASP A 47 25.10 13.64 12.23
C ASP A 47 24.19 12.48 11.74
N LEU A 48 23.64 11.68 12.65
CA LEU A 48 22.73 10.58 12.34
C LEU A 48 21.25 10.94 12.50
N ALA A 49 20.92 12.16 12.94
CA ALA A 49 19.55 12.55 13.25
C ALA A 49 18.63 12.48 12.01
N HIS A 50 19.10 12.98 10.86
CA HIS A 50 18.31 12.96 9.62
C HIS A 50 18.06 11.53 9.11
N ALA A 51 19.12 10.71 9.04
CA ALA A 51 19.00 9.30 8.64
C ALA A 51 18.11 8.50 9.61
N SER A 52 18.15 8.82 10.91
CA SER A 52 17.29 8.20 11.92
C SER A 52 15.83 8.59 11.73
N ALA A 53 15.54 9.85 11.41
CA ALA A 53 14.18 10.30 11.10
C ALA A 53 13.60 9.58 9.87
N GLU A 54 14.37 9.42 8.79
CA GLU A 54 13.94 8.66 7.61
C GLU A 54 13.72 7.18 7.91
N ALA A 55 14.62 6.56 8.68
CA ALA A 55 14.48 5.16 9.07
C ALA A 55 13.24 4.93 9.95
N LEU A 56 12.96 5.83 10.89
CA LEU A 56 11.76 5.80 11.73
C LEU A 56 10.50 6.03 10.89
N ALA A 57 10.51 6.98 9.96
CA ALA A 57 9.38 7.23 9.07
C ALA A 57 9.04 6.00 8.22
N ARG A 58 10.05 5.30 7.69
CA ARG A 58 9.84 4.05 6.94
C ARG A 58 9.36 2.91 7.84
N ALA A 59 10.00 2.69 8.98
CA ALA A 59 9.70 1.59 9.89
C ALA A 59 8.28 1.69 10.48
N TYR A 60 7.83 2.91 10.81
CA TYR A 60 6.53 3.17 11.42
C TYR A 60 5.50 3.70 10.42
N VAL A 61 5.83 3.69 9.13
CA VAL A 61 4.92 4.03 8.02
C VAL A 61 4.28 5.41 8.23
N GLY A 62 5.13 6.40 8.50
CA GLY A 62 4.79 7.82 8.58
C GLY A 62 5.42 8.62 7.44
N GLN A 63 4.85 9.78 7.14
CA GLN A 63 5.35 10.71 6.11
C GLN A 63 6.06 11.88 6.80
N LEU A 64 7.34 12.10 6.52
CA LEU A 64 8.08 13.25 7.06
C LEU A 64 7.47 14.54 6.51
N GLU A 65 7.23 15.49 7.40
CA GLU A 65 6.70 16.80 7.06
C GLU A 65 7.81 17.85 7.14
N PRO A 66 7.78 18.89 6.28
CA PRO A 66 8.67 20.04 6.43
C PRO A 66 8.52 20.65 7.83
N PHE A 67 9.61 20.69 8.59
CA PHE A 67 9.64 21.26 9.94
C PHE A 67 10.94 22.00 10.17
N ALA A 68 10.83 23.29 10.47
CA ALA A 68 11.97 24.13 10.80
C ALA A 68 12.16 24.14 12.33
N SER A 69 13.19 23.45 12.82
CA SER A 69 13.63 23.50 14.21
C SER A 69 15.07 23.97 14.30
N SER A 70 15.41 24.67 15.39
CA SER A 70 16.82 24.93 15.74
C SER A 70 17.50 23.70 16.34
N ASP A 71 16.75 22.66 16.70
CA ASP A 71 17.27 21.37 17.15
C ASP A 71 17.17 20.33 16.02
N VAL A 72 18.32 19.84 15.56
CA VAL A 72 18.43 18.83 14.50
C VAL A 72 17.88 17.46 14.90
N ARG A 73 17.64 17.23 16.19
CA ARG A 73 17.04 16.00 16.72
C ARG A 73 15.51 16.01 16.73
N GLN A 74 14.90 17.09 16.24
CA GLN A 74 13.46 17.23 16.14
C GLN A 74 13.01 17.18 14.69
N PHE A 75 11.94 16.44 14.43
CA PHE A 75 11.31 16.39 13.11
C PHE A 75 9.81 16.23 13.24
N ALA A 76 9.07 16.70 12.22
CA ALA A 76 7.64 16.47 12.13
C ALA A 76 7.33 15.26 11.25
N ILE A 77 6.31 14.52 11.63
CA ILE A 77 5.86 13.34 10.90
C ILE A 77 4.33 13.23 10.95
N ALA A 78 3.72 12.97 9.80
CA ALA A 78 2.31 12.66 9.68
C ALA A 78 2.10 11.14 9.72
N MET A 79 1.28 10.66 10.65
CA MET A 79 0.95 9.22 10.76
C MET A 79 -0.35 8.99 11.54
N LEU A 80 -0.77 7.73 11.63
CA LEU A 80 -1.90 7.33 12.47
C LEU A 80 -1.54 7.48 13.97
N PRO A 81 -2.49 7.87 14.85
CA PRO A 81 -2.23 7.95 16.29
C PRO A 81 -1.75 6.63 16.91
N ALA A 82 -2.24 5.49 16.40
CA ALA A 82 -1.79 4.18 16.85
C ALA A 82 -0.31 3.93 16.50
N ARG A 83 0.16 4.40 15.34
CA ARG A 83 1.57 4.28 14.93
C ARG A 83 2.45 5.25 15.69
N ALA A 84 1.96 6.45 16.01
CA ALA A 84 2.67 7.40 16.86
C ALA A 84 2.90 6.86 18.28
N ARG A 85 1.92 6.11 18.82
CA ARG A 85 2.07 5.38 20.09
C ARG A 85 3.07 4.22 20.02
N THR A 86 3.19 3.55 18.89
CA THR A 86 4.22 2.49 18.72
C THR A 86 5.60 3.11 18.49
N LEU A 87 5.67 4.21 17.76
CA LEU A 87 6.90 4.99 17.52
C LEU A 87 7.47 5.52 18.83
N SER A 88 6.62 5.98 19.77
CA SER A 88 7.08 6.48 21.06
C SER A 88 7.74 5.41 21.93
N ALA A 89 7.58 4.12 21.60
CA ALA A 89 8.28 3.02 22.27
C ALA A 89 9.65 2.69 21.65
N ASP A 90 10.04 3.29 20.51
CA ASP A 90 11.37 3.07 19.92
C ASP A 90 12.46 3.66 20.83
N SER A 91 13.54 2.91 21.04
CA SER A 91 14.69 3.31 21.86
C SER A 91 15.35 4.62 21.40
N ARG A 92 15.24 4.97 20.12
CA ARG A 92 15.79 6.20 19.53
C ARG A 92 14.89 7.42 19.74
N VAL A 93 13.68 7.23 20.27
CA VAL A 93 12.68 8.29 20.45
C VAL A 93 12.63 8.67 21.93
N LEU A 94 12.85 9.96 22.20
CA LEU A 94 12.69 10.55 23.52
C LEU A 94 11.21 10.86 23.77
N ASP A 95 10.56 11.53 22.82
CA ASP A 95 9.19 12.01 22.97
C ASP A 95 8.45 12.17 21.62
N VAL A 96 7.12 12.04 21.65
CA VAL A 96 6.20 12.19 20.52
C VAL A 96 5.01 13.04 20.96
N VAL A 97 4.93 14.27 20.46
CA VAL A 97 3.88 15.25 20.78
C VAL A 97 2.98 15.48 19.58
N GLU A 98 1.67 15.32 19.75
CA GLU A 98 0.70 15.68 18.72
C GLU A 98 0.54 17.20 18.60
N MET A 99 0.72 17.71 17.39
CA MET A 99 0.52 19.14 17.07
C MET A 99 -0.95 19.38 16.73
N ALA A 100 -1.60 20.30 17.46
CA ALA A 100 -2.99 20.66 17.22
C ALA A 100 -3.18 21.35 15.86
N HIS A 101 -4.19 20.91 15.09
CA HIS A 101 -4.57 21.50 13.80
C HIS A 101 -5.39 22.80 14.02
N PRO A 102 -5.07 23.93 13.37
CA PRO A 102 -5.87 25.17 13.46
C PRO A 102 -7.24 25.11 12.76
N ASP A 103 -7.54 24.08 11.97
CA ASP A 103 -8.55 24.17 10.89
C ASP A 103 -9.87 23.42 11.11
N ASP A 104 -10.07 22.72 12.23
CA ASP A 104 -11.30 21.93 12.46
C ASP A 104 -12.51 22.73 12.98
N ALA A 105 -12.40 24.07 13.14
CA ALA A 105 -13.46 24.87 13.77
C ALA A 105 -14.19 25.88 12.85
N LEU A 106 -13.68 26.27 11.67
CA LEU A 106 -14.29 27.35 10.88
C LEU A 106 -14.01 27.23 9.36
N ALA A 107 -14.74 26.38 8.64
CA ALA A 107 -14.78 26.45 7.17
C ALA A 107 -16.02 27.24 6.70
N PRO A 108 -15.88 28.45 6.10
CA PRO A 108 -16.98 29.15 5.47
C PRO A 108 -17.36 28.51 4.12
N SER A 109 -18.64 28.56 3.76
CA SER A 109 -19.18 28.01 2.51
C SER A 109 -18.49 28.59 1.27
N PRO A 110 -18.31 27.79 0.20
CA PRO A 110 -17.57 28.23 -0.99
C PRO A 110 -18.35 29.31 -1.78
N PRO A 111 -17.67 30.34 -2.33
CA PRO A 111 -18.33 31.37 -3.13
C PRO A 111 -18.59 30.87 -4.57
N PRO A 112 -19.59 31.42 -5.27
CA PRO A 112 -19.91 30.99 -6.64
C PRO A 112 -18.83 31.42 -7.65
N PRO A 113 -18.68 30.68 -8.77
CA PRO A 113 -17.58 30.91 -9.71
C PRO A 113 -17.77 32.22 -10.50
N SER A 114 -16.72 33.05 -10.52
CA SER A 114 -16.65 34.24 -11.38
C SER A 114 -16.24 33.85 -12.80
N VAL A 115 -17.02 34.29 -13.78
CA VAL A 115 -16.72 34.18 -15.21
C VAL A 115 -15.78 35.31 -15.61
N THR A 116 -14.64 35.00 -16.21
CA THR A 116 -13.93 35.96 -17.08
C THR A 116 -13.18 35.21 -18.17
N SER A 117 -13.34 35.69 -19.40
CA SER A 117 -13.00 35.05 -20.67
C SER A 117 -11.75 35.66 -21.30
N ALA A 118 -11.22 34.97 -22.33
CA ALA A 118 -10.17 35.31 -23.31
C ALA A 118 -8.76 34.78 -22.95
N LEU A 119 -8.06 33.97 -23.76
CA LEU A 119 -8.02 33.78 -25.22
C LEU A 119 -7.85 32.30 -25.61
N ALA A 120 -8.48 31.89 -26.72
CA ALA A 120 -8.61 30.51 -27.19
C ALA A 120 -7.38 29.93 -27.92
N ARG A 121 -7.06 28.65 -27.66
CA ARG A 121 -6.38 27.65 -28.52
C ARG A 121 -6.70 26.22 -28.05
N PRO A 122 -6.52 25.20 -28.90
CA PRO A 122 -7.46 24.68 -29.90
C PRO A 122 -8.63 23.88 -29.32
N HIS A 123 -9.73 23.82 -30.08
CA HIS A 123 -10.95 23.09 -29.79
C HIS A 123 -10.68 21.58 -29.64
N LEU A 124 -10.76 21.06 -28.41
CA LEU A 124 -10.96 19.63 -28.19
C LEU A 124 -12.31 19.27 -28.81
N VAL A 125 -12.28 18.43 -29.85
CA VAL A 125 -13.48 17.74 -30.33
C VAL A 125 -14.08 17.02 -29.12
N PRO A 126 -15.40 17.14 -28.85
CA PRO A 126 -16.01 16.36 -27.78
C PRO A 126 -15.77 14.89 -28.10
N ILE A 127 -14.88 14.25 -27.34
CA ILE A 127 -15.01 12.81 -27.16
C ILE A 127 -16.38 12.68 -26.50
N THR A 128 -17.28 11.96 -27.15
CA THR A 128 -18.57 11.58 -26.60
C THR A 128 -18.39 11.28 -25.13
N ARG A 129 -18.99 12.12 -24.28
CA ARG A 129 -18.97 11.97 -22.83
C ARG A 129 -19.48 10.56 -22.58
N ASP A 130 -18.57 9.68 -22.20
CA ASP A 130 -18.92 8.37 -21.73
C ASP A 130 -19.95 8.57 -20.60
N THR A 131 -21.15 8.07 -20.81
CA THR A 131 -22.21 8.07 -19.79
C THR A 131 -21.89 7.13 -18.63
N SER A 132 -20.73 6.45 -18.65
CA SER A 132 -20.19 5.59 -17.59
C SER A 132 -19.35 6.34 -16.54
N SER A 133 -19.75 7.56 -16.19
CA SER A 133 -19.23 8.14 -14.95
C SER A 133 -19.63 7.20 -13.80
N SER A 134 -18.65 6.49 -13.22
CA SER A 134 -18.83 5.57 -12.08
C SER A 134 -19.52 6.25 -10.89
N GLY A 135 -19.48 7.57 -10.84
CA GLY A 135 -20.20 8.42 -9.91
C GLY A 135 -19.27 9.47 -9.31
N THR A 136 -19.78 10.24 -8.36
CA THR A 136 -18.94 11.15 -7.57
C THR A 136 -18.09 10.34 -6.61
N TYR A 137 -16.77 10.59 -6.62
CA TYR A 137 -15.84 10.03 -5.65
C TYR A 137 -15.82 10.93 -4.41
N VAL A 138 -15.96 10.33 -3.25
CA VAL A 138 -15.76 10.98 -1.95
C VAL A 138 -14.68 10.24 -1.22
N TYR A 139 -13.78 10.99 -0.58
CA TYR A 139 -12.64 10.44 0.15
C TYR A 139 -12.80 10.70 1.66
N ASP A 140 -12.22 9.83 2.48
CA ASP A 140 -12.00 10.11 3.89
C ASP A 140 -10.76 11.01 4.12
N GLY A 141 -10.47 11.35 5.38
CA GLY A 141 -9.32 12.19 5.73
C GLY A 141 -7.95 11.56 5.44
N SER A 142 -7.90 10.25 5.17
CA SER A 142 -6.69 9.53 4.78
C SER A 142 -6.56 9.36 3.26
N GLY A 143 -7.53 9.88 2.49
CA GLY A 143 -7.56 9.74 1.04
C GLY A 143 -8.10 8.39 0.55
N ASN A 144 -8.67 7.55 1.42
CA ASN A 144 -9.35 6.34 0.95
C ASN A 144 -10.70 6.70 0.35
N ILE A 145 -11.16 5.93 -0.64
CA ILE A 145 -12.44 6.15 -1.28
C ILE A 145 -13.56 5.74 -0.32
N LYS A 146 -14.28 6.71 0.25
CA LYS A 146 -15.43 6.47 1.13
C LYS A 146 -16.70 6.09 0.36
N SER A 147 -16.89 6.67 -0.84
CA SER A 147 -18.01 6.33 -1.72
C SER A 147 -17.72 6.64 -3.19
N ILE A 148 -18.36 5.88 -4.08
CA ILE A 148 -18.41 6.13 -5.52
C ILE A 148 -19.88 6.04 -5.93
N GLY A 149 -20.49 7.19 -6.26
CA GLY A 149 -21.93 7.21 -6.53
C GLY A 149 -22.75 6.70 -5.33
N THR A 150 -23.45 5.58 -5.49
CA THR A 150 -24.22 4.92 -4.41
C THR A 150 -23.44 3.87 -3.62
N ASP A 151 -22.25 3.49 -4.10
CA ASP A 151 -21.42 2.48 -3.44
C ASP A 151 -20.68 3.10 -2.26
N SER A 152 -20.47 2.32 -1.19
CA SER A 152 -19.80 2.79 0.02
C SER A 152 -18.77 1.81 0.54
N PHE A 153 -17.71 2.36 1.15
CA PHE A 153 -16.56 1.60 1.63
C PHE A 153 -16.18 2.08 3.03
N VAL A 154 -15.92 1.12 3.92
CA VAL A 154 -15.49 1.35 5.29
C VAL A 154 -14.17 0.66 5.49
N TYR A 155 -13.21 1.39 6.05
CA TYR A 155 -11.86 0.89 6.30
C TYR A 155 -11.65 0.66 7.79
N ASP A 156 -10.74 -0.25 8.13
CA ASP A 156 -10.23 -0.40 9.47
C ASP A 156 -9.21 0.71 9.81
N PRO A 157 -8.74 0.81 11.07
CA PRO A 157 -7.86 1.89 11.49
C PRO A 157 -6.51 1.96 10.76
N VAL A 158 -6.09 0.89 10.06
CA VAL A 158 -4.83 0.86 9.30
C VAL A 158 -5.06 1.02 7.78
N GLY A 159 -6.28 1.39 7.38
CA GLY A 159 -6.63 1.69 5.99
C GLY A 159 -6.98 0.47 5.15
N ARG A 160 -7.24 -0.70 5.75
CA ARG A 160 -7.67 -1.90 5.01
C ARG A 160 -9.18 -1.91 4.87
N LEU A 161 -9.69 -2.30 3.71
CA LEU A 161 -11.13 -2.35 3.44
C LEU A 161 -11.80 -3.37 4.37
N LYS A 162 -12.71 -2.91 5.24
CA LYS A 162 -13.43 -3.75 6.20
C LYS A 162 -14.83 -4.11 5.71
N VAL A 163 -15.52 -3.16 5.08
CA VAL A 163 -16.86 -3.36 4.52
C VAL A 163 -16.95 -2.66 3.17
N ALA A 164 -17.53 -3.33 2.18
CA ALA A 164 -17.94 -2.72 0.92
C ALA A 164 -19.44 -2.97 0.70
N ILE A 165 -20.17 -1.94 0.29
CA ILE A 165 -21.55 -2.05 -0.18
C ILE A 165 -21.56 -1.57 -1.62
N VAL A 166 -21.69 -2.50 -2.55
CA VAL A 166 -21.63 -2.25 -3.99
C VAL A 166 -22.92 -2.73 -4.63
N GLN A 167 -23.64 -1.81 -5.29
CA GLN A 167 -24.95 -2.11 -5.90
C GLN A 167 -25.94 -2.77 -4.91
N GLY A 168 -25.88 -2.36 -3.63
CA GLY A 168 -26.71 -2.91 -2.55
C GLY A 168 -26.23 -4.24 -1.96
N ASN A 169 -25.18 -4.86 -2.50
CA ASN A 169 -24.58 -6.07 -1.96
C ASN A 169 -23.47 -5.72 -0.96
N GLN A 170 -23.59 -6.20 0.27
CA GLN A 170 -22.60 -5.98 1.32
C GLN A 170 -21.59 -7.14 1.39
N GLN A 171 -20.31 -6.80 1.47
CA GLN A 171 -19.21 -7.71 1.77
C GLN A 171 -18.41 -7.20 2.97
N THR A 172 -17.99 -8.11 3.85
CA THR A 172 -17.15 -7.84 5.02
C THR A 172 -15.86 -8.61 4.90
N PHE A 173 -14.75 -7.97 5.26
CA PHE A 173 -13.41 -8.54 5.21
C PHE A 173 -12.77 -8.55 6.60
N THR A 174 -12.05 -9.63 6.91
CA THR A 174 -11.26 -9.75 8.14
C THR A 174 -9.81 -10.03 7.81
N TYR A 175 -8.92 -9.66 8.74
CA TYR A 175 -7.48 -9.75 8.54
C TYR A 175 -6.78 -10.22 9.81
N ASP A 176 -5.63 -10.85 9.64
CA ASP A 176 -4.70 -11.15 10.72
C ASP A 176 -3.87 -9.91 11.12
N PRO A 177 -3.02 -10.01 12.17
CA PRO A 177 -2.11 -8.92 12.58
C PRO A 177 -1.04 -8.55 11.55
N PHE A 178 -0.72 -9.44 10.60
CA PHE A 178 0.29 -9.22 9.56
C PHE A 178 -0.28 -8.56 8.30
N GLY A 179 -1.61 -8.46 8.17
CA GLY A 179 -2.24 -7.87 7.00
C GLY A 179 -2.88 -8.89 6.05
N ASN A 180 -2.75 -10.19 6.31
CA ASN A 180 -3.33 -11.21 5.45
C ASN A 180 -4.85 -11.26 5.66
N ARG A 181 -5.61 -11.29 4.57
CA ARG A 181 -7.07 -11.39 4.64
C ARG A 181 -7.48 -12.81 5.04
N THR A 182 -8.21 -12.97 6.14
CA THR A 182 -8.60 -14.26 6.71
C THR A 182 -10.00 -14.71 6.32
N ALA A 183 -10.88 -13.78 5.95
CA ALA A 183 -12.22 -14.12 5.46
C ALA A 183 -12.81 -13.01 4.60
N THR A 184 -13.68 -13.41 3.69
CA THR A 184 -14.66 -12.55 3.01
C THR A 184 -16.04 -13.15 3.25
N VAL A 185 -16.97 -12.34 3.76
CA VAL A 185 -18.34 -12.73 4.09
C VAL A 185 -19.30 -11.82 3.35
N SER A 186 -20.25 -12.37 2.60
CA SER A 186 -21.29 -11.55 1.94
C SER A 186 -22.58 -11.58 2.76
N ALA A 187 -23.38 -10.52 2.72
CA ALA A 187 -24.67 -10.51 3.42
C ALA A 187 -25.65 -11.53 2.81
N ASP A 188 -26.48 -12.13 3.66
CA ASP A 188 -27.51 -13.08 3.25
C ASP A 188 -28.43 -12.49 2.17
N GLY A 189 -28.60 -13.21 1.05
CA GLY A 189 -29.44 -12.79 -0.07
C GLY A 189 -28.76 -11.84 -1.08
N ALA A 190 -27.46 -11.58 -0.94
CA ALA A 190 -26.68 -10.85 -1.96
C ALA A 190 -26.78 -11.56 -3.32
N ALA A 191 -27.39 -10.89 -4.30
CA ALA A 191 -27.55 -11.40 -5.65
C ALA A 191 -26.22 -11.26 -6.40
N GLY A 192 -25.38 -12.29 -6.40
CA GLY A 192 -24.19 -12.29 -7.25
C GLY A 192 -23.00 -13.17 -6.88
N CYS A 193 -23.04 -13.98 -5.82
CA CYS A 193 -21.89 -14.85 -5.54
C CYS A 193 -21.85 -16.09 -6.46
N VAL A 194 -21.51 -15.90 -7.72
CA VAL A 194 -21.04 -17.00 -8.57
C VAL A 194 -19.61 -17.34 -8.10
N GLY A 195 -19.48 -18.28 -7.16
CA GLY A 195 -18.18 -18.77 -6.66
C GLY A 195 -18.02 -18.96 -5.14
N GLY A 196 -19.05 -18.66 -4.33
CA GLY A 196 -19.05 -18.88 -2.87
C GLY A 196 -18.91 -17.59 -2.06
N CYS A 197 -19.97 -17.21 -1.34
CA CYS A 197 -20.01 -15.97 -0.55
C CYS A 197 -19.24 -16.03 0.78
N ASP A 198 -18.78 -17.20 1.23
CA ASP A 198 -18.21 -17.40 2.56
C ASP A 198 -17.00 -18.33 2.51
N VAL A 199 -15.92 -17.87 1.88
CA VAL A 199 -14.65 -18.56 1.99
C VAL A 199 -13.87 -17.91 3.11
N ALA A 200 -13.82 -18.59 4.26
CA ALA A 200 -12.65 -18.48 5.12
C ALA A 200 -11.44 -18.69 4.22
N ASP A 201 -10.52 -17.73 4.20
CA ASP A 201 -9.35 -17.82 3.35
C ASP A 201 -8.43 -18.87 3.99
N THR A 202 -8.59 -20.13 3.55
CA THR A 202 -7.87 -21.29 4.09
C THR A 202 -6.36 -21.22 3.89
N ALA A 203 -5.90 -20.22 3.12
CA ALA A 203 -4.50 -19.96 2.80
C ALA A 203 -3.75 -19.15 3.87
N VAL A 204 -4.35 -18.78 5.01
CA VAL A 204 -3.66 -18.03 6.08
C VAL A 204 -3.15 -18.96 7.17
N THR A 205 -1.84 -18.90 7.45
CA THR A 205 -1.18 -19.66 8.52
C THR A 205 -1.60 -19.14 9.91
N PRO A 206 -1.61 -19.96 10.98
CA PRO A 206 -1.95 -19.48 12.32
C PRO A 206 -0.85 -18.56 12.89
N LEU A 207 -1.09 -17.24 12.86
CA LEU A 207 -0.57 -16.15 13.71
C LEU A 207 0.93 -16.05 14.07
N ASN A 208 1.82 -16.92 13.63
CA ASN A 208 3.22 -16.92 14.06
C ASN A 208 4.19 -16.25 13.07
N ASN A 209 3.76 -16.04 11.82
CA ASN A 209 4.52 -15.30 10.80
C ASN A 209 3.59 -14.66 9.75
N ASN A 210 4.17 -13.88 8.84
CA ASN A 210 3.47 -13.25 7.72
C ASN A 210 3.35 -14.15 6.47
N HIS A 211 3.60 -15.46 6.58
CA HIS A 211 3.53 -16.38 5.45
C HIS A 211 2.10 -16.88 5.26
N LEU A 212 1.79 -17.37 4.06
CA LEU A 212 0.52 -18.00 3.71
C LEU A 212 0.68 -19.53 3.72
N SER A 213 -0.30 -20.26 4.28
CA SER A 213 -0.28 -21.73 4.39
C SER A 213 -0.35 -22.43 3.04
N ALA A 214 -0.93 -21.76 2.02
CA ALA A 214 -1.01 -22.26 0.65
C ALA A 214 0.26 -21.97 -0.18
N ALA A 215 1.31 -21.42 0.45
CA ALA A 215 2.56 -21.08 -0.21
C ALA A 215 3.78 -21.60 0.57
N THR A 216 4.89 -21.76 -0.15
CA THR A 216 6.22 -22.03 0.42
C THR A 216 7.17 -20.91 0.03
N TYR A 217 8.21 -20.72 0.82
CA TYR A 217 9.09 -19.57 0.75
C TYR A 217 10.55 -20.00 0.85
N ASP A 218 11.46 -19.25 0.23
CA ASP A 218 12.89 -19.35 0.50
C ASP A 218 13.27 -18.57 1.77
N ASP A 219 14.56 -18.62 2.15
CA ASP A 219 15.07 -17.93 3.34
C ASP A 219 14.98 -16.39 3.25
N ALA A 220 14.89 -15.84 2.04
CA ALA A 220 14.70 -14.41 1.80
C ALA A 220 13.21 -14.00 1.81
N GLY A 221 12.29 -14.97 1.92
CA GLY A 221 10.84 -14.74 1.92
C GLY A 221 10.23 -14.66 0.51
N ASN A 222 10.95 -15.06 -0.54
CA ASN A 222 10.37 -15.16 -1.88
C ASN A 222 9.50 -16.42 -2.00
N VAL A 223 8.39 -16.35 -2.73
CA VAL A 223 7.45 -17.47 -2.87
C VAL A 223 7.99 -18.53 -3.83
N LEU A 224 8.33 -19.73 -3.35
CA LEU A 224 8.79 -20.84 -4.19
C LEU A 224 7.63 -21.59 -4.87
N THR A 225 6.55 -21.84 -4.13
CA THR A 225 5.33 -22.47 -4.65
C THR A 225 4.12 -21.81 -4.02
N GLY A 226 3.04 -21.58 -4.76
CA GLY A 226 1.79 -21.12 -4.17
C GLY A 226 0.71 -20.87 -5.22
N PHE A 227 -0.56 -21.07 -4.85
CA PHE A 227 -1.72 -20.78 -5.72
C PHE A 227 -1.65 -21.43 -7.11
N GLY A 228 -1.09 -22.64 -7.20
CA GLY A 228 -0.94 -23.39 -8.46
C GLY A 228 0.26 -22.96 -9.32
N ALA A 229 1.13 -22.08 -8.79
CA ALA A 229 2.34 -21.63 -9.44
C ALA A 229 3.61 -22.11 -8.73
N VAL A 230 4.68 -22.28 -9.49
CA VAL A 230 6.05 -22.52 -9.00
C VAL A 230 6.96 -21.44 -9.56
N TYR A 231 7.83 -20.89 -8.71
CA TYR A 231 8.75 -19.83 -9.08
C TYR A 231 10.19 -20.19 -8.78
N THR A 232 11.09 -19.64 -9.57
CA THR A 232 12.52 -19.59 -9.26
C THR A 232 13.01 -18.17 -9.42
N TYR A 233 14.00 -17.79 -8.62
CA TYR A 233 14.52 -16.44 -8.54
C TYR A 233 15.99 -16.41 -8.96
N ASP A 234 16.45 -15.25 -9.43
CA ASP A 234 17.86 -14.97 -9.56
C ASP A 234 18.47 -14.48 -8.23
N GLY A 235 19.77 -14.17 -8.24
CA GLY A 235 20.50 -13.75 -7.04
C GLY A 235 20.09 -12.39 -6.49
N THR A 236 19.33 -11.59 -7.25
CA THR A 236 18.76 -10.30 -6.85
C THR A 236 17.32 -10.41 -6.35
N GLY A 237 16.74 -11.61 -6.38
CA GLY A 237 15.35 -11.84 -5.94
C GLY A 237 14.31 -11.55 -7.03
N MET A 238 14.72 -11.43 -8.29
CA MET A 238 13.79 -11.27 -9.41
C MET A 238 13.36 -12.64 -9.93
N VAL A 239 12.06 -12.79 -10.26
CA VAL A 239 11.52 -14.07 -10.75
C VAL A 239 12.17 -14.41 -12.08
N ARG A 240 13.02 -15.43 -12.13
CA ARG A 240 13.67 -15.92 -13.34
C ARG A 240 12.77 -16.85 -14.15
N ARG A 241 11.96 -17.68 -13.48
CA ARG A 241 11.01 -18.61 -14.10
C ARG A 241 9.73 -18.70 -13.28
N ALA A 242 8.59 -18.70 -13.96
CA ALA A 242 7.29 -19.03 -13.39
C ALA A 242 6.67 -20.21 -14.16
N THR A 243 6.03 -21.14 -13.44
CA THR A 243 5.34 -22.29 -14.02
C THR A 243 3.94 -22.39 -13.44
N VAL A 244 2.92 -22.32 -14.30
CA VAL A 244 1.51 -22.45 -13.93
C VAL A 244 0.87 -23.50 -14.83
N GLY A 245 0.63 -24.70 -14.29
CA GLY A 245 0.22 -25.84 -15.10
C GLY A 245 1.25 -26.14 -16.20
N THR A 246 0.85 -25.98 -17.46
CA THR A 246 1.73 -26.14 -18.63
C THR A 246 2.33 -24.83 -19.15
N ASP A 247 1.90 -23.67 -18.63
CA ASP A 247 2.45 -22.37 -18.98
C ASP A 247 3.76 -22.14 -18.23
N ILE A 248 4.88 -22.21 -18.95
CA ILE A 248 6.22 -21.95 -18.42
C ILE A 248 6.73 -20.67 -19.04
N ARG A 249 7.11 -19.73 -18.18
CA ARG A 249 7.68 -18.45 -18.58
C ARG A 249 9.04 -18.23 -17.96
N ASP A 250 9.99 -17.77 -18.78
CA ASP A 250 11.29 -17.28 -18.31
C ASP A 250 11.37 -15.77 -18.48
N PHE A 251 12.13 -15.13 -17.61
CA PHE A 251 12.25 -13.67 -17.57
C PHE A 251 13.71 -13.24 -17.58
N VAL A 252 13.97 -12.10 -18.23
CA VAL A 252 15.30 -11.47 -18.26
C VAL A 252 15.13 -10.02 -17.84
N TYR A 253 16.08 -9.55 -17.03
CA TYR A 253 16.09 -8.23 -16.43
C TYR A 253 17.36 -7.47 -16.80
N THR A 254 17.30 -6.14 -16.75
CA THR A 254 18.48 -5.29 -16.70
C THR A 254 19.11 -5.37 -15.30
N ALA A 255 20.27 -4.71 -15.13
CA ALA A 255 20.91 -4.58 -13.82
C ALA A 255 20.12 -3.72 -12.82
N ASP A 256 19.14 -2.95 -13.29
CA ASP A 256 18.25 -2.11 -12.45
C ASP A 256 16.90 -2.81 -12.19
N ASP A 257 16.85 -4.14 -12.33
CA ASP A 257 15.66 -4.98 -12.15
C ASP A 257 14.48 -4.66 -13.09
N GLU A 258 14.73 -3.97 -14.20
CA GLU A 258 13.74 -3.76 -15.25
C GLU A 258 13.62 -5.03 -16.11
N ARG A 259 12.42 -5.63 -16.15
CA ARG A 259 12.16 -6.78 -17.02
C ARG A 259 12.17 -6.36 -18.49
N ILE A 260 13.12 -6.89 -19.26
CA ILE A 260 13.27 -6.61 -20.69
C ILE A 260 12.74 -7.72 -21.59
N ALA A 261 12.59 -8.94 -21.07
CA ALA A 261 12.15 -10.07 -21.88
C ALA A 261 11.27 -11.06 -21.11
N VAL A 262 10.32 -11.64 -21.85
CA VAL A 262 9.51 -12.78 -21.40
C VAL A 262 9.59 -13.86 -22.47
N ARG A 263 9.97 -15.07 -22.07
CA ARG A 263 9.92 -16.27 -22.90
C ARG A 263 8.66 -17.06 -22.61
N GLN A 264 7.99 -17.55 -23.64
CA GLN A 264 6.95 -18.57 -23.53
C GLN A 264 7.18 -19.62 -24.61
N GLY A 265 7.38 -20.87 -24.20
CA GLY A 265 7.84 -21.91 -25.12
C GLY A 265 9.18 -21.50 -25.76
N ALA A 266 9.24 -21.48 -27.09
CA ALA A 266 10.43 -21.02 -27.84
C ALA A 266 10.36 -19.54 -28.26
N SER A 267 9.26 -18.84 -27.94
CA SER A 267 9.05 -17.44 -28.34
C SER A 267 9.47 -16.50 -27.23
N TRP A 268 10.13 -15.42 -27.60
CA TRP A 268 10.46 -14.31 -26.72
C TRP A 268 9.70 -13.06 -27.14
N THR A 269 9.25 -12.31 -26.15
CA THR A 269 8.75 -10.94 -26.29
C THR A 269 9.68 -10.01 -25.54
N TRP A 270 10.16 -8.99 -26.23
CA TRP A 270 11.12 -8.01 -25.72
C TRP A 270 10.47 -6.65 -25.61
N THR A 271 10.78 -5.93 -24.54
CA THR A 271 10.39 -4.54 -24.33
C THR A 271 11.61 -3.74 -23.94
N VAL A 272 11.98 -2.77 -24.78
CA VAL A 272 13.15 -1.92 -24.55
C VAL A 272 12.68 -0.52 -24.17
N ARG A 273 13.25 0.02 -23.09
CA ARG A 273 12.91 1.34 -22.56
C ARG A 273 14.10 2.29 -22.59
N ASP A 274 13.82 3.59 -22.55
CA ASP A 274 14.83 4.61 -22.25
C ASP A 274 15.12 4.69 -20.75
N GLN A 275 16.11 5.50 -20.37
CA GLN A 275 16.48 5.73 -18.96
C GLN A 275 15.36 6.40 -18.13
N GLY A 276 14.34 6.97 -18.78
CA GLY A 276 13.14 7.50 -18.14
C GLY A 276 12.01 6.48 -18.00
N GLY A 277 12.27 5.20 -18.33
CA GLY A 277 11.31 4.09 -18.25
C GLY A 277 10.29 4.05 -19.41
N LYS A 278 10.45 4.90 -20.44
CA LYS A 278 9.50 4.94 -21.56
C LYS A 278 9.80 3.82 -22.53
N VAL A 279 8.77 3.05 -22.91
CA VAL A 279 8.91 2.03 -23.96
C VAL A 279 9.35 2.73 -25.23
N LEU A 280 10.46 2.31 -25.81
CA LEU A 280 10.88 2.73 -27.14
C LEU A 280 10.40 1.72 -28.17
N ARG A 281 10.36 0.44 -27.81
CA ARG A 281 10.24 -0.65 -28.77
C ARG A 281 9.82 -1.97 -28.16
N GLU A 282 9.02 -2.70 -28.92
CA GLU A 282 8.61 -4.07 -28.66
C GLU A 282 8.92 -4.92 -29.89
N PHE A 283 9.49 -6.10 -29.68
CA PHE A 283 9.75 -7.06 -30.74
C PHE A 283 9.69 -8.49 -30.21
N THR A 284 9.56 -9.45 -31.11
CA THR A 284 9.61 -10.87 -30.77
C THR A 284 10.79 -11.56 -31.43
N SER A 285 11.20 -12.69 -30.89
CA SER A 285 12.22 -13.56 -31.50
C SER A 285 11.96 -15.02 -31.16
N LEU A 286 12.60 -15.93 -31.90
CA LEU A 286 12.52 -17.37 -31.66
C LEU A 286 13.86 -17.93 -31.19
N GLU A 287 13.80 -18.85 -30.23
CA GLU A 287 14.93 -19.71 -29.90
C GLU A 287 15.08 -20.78 -30.97
N THR A 288 16.25 -20.84 -31.59
CA THR A 288 16.55 -21.85 -32.61
C THR A 288 17.72 -22.77 -32.25
N SER A 289 18.25 -22.66 -31.04
CA SER A 289 19.31 -23.55 -30.54
C SER A 289 19.27 -23.71 -29.03
N SER A 290 20.12 -24.59 -28.50
CA SER A 290 20.28 -24.86 -27.06
C SER A 290 20.81 -23.69 -26.24
N SER A 291 21.17 -22.57 -26.87
CA SER A 291 21.48 -21.32 -26.17
C SER A 291 20.22 -20.44 -26.11
N PRO A 292 19.64 -20.19 -24.93
CA PRO A 292 18.37 -19.49 -24.77
C PRO A 292 18.41 -18.01 -25.20
N LEU A 293 19.61 -17.47 -25.50
CA LEU A 293 19.81 -16.09 -25.94
C LEU A 293 20.30 -15.97 -27.39
N THR A 294 20.45 -17.09 -28.12
CA THR A 294 20.67 -17.01 -29.58
C THR A 294 19.33 -16.75 -30.24
N LEU A 295 19.04 -15.48 -30.48
CA LEU A 295 17.79 -15.04 -31.05
C LEU A 295 17.90 -15.08 -32.57
N THR A 296 17.03 -15.83 -33.23
CA THR A 296 16.84 -15.72 -34.68
C THR A 296 15.38 -15.40 -34.99
N SER A 297 15.10 -14.99 -36.22
CA SER A 297 13.75 -14.62 -36.67
C SER A 297 13.11 -13.51 -35.82
N HIS A 298 13.79 -12.36 -35.74
CA HIS A 298 13.25 -11.19 -35.03
C HIS A 298 12.12 -10.55 -35.82
N TYR A 299 10.98 -10.34 -35.18
CA TYR A 299 9.86 -9.60 -35.74
C TYR A 299 9.62 -8.32 -34.95
N TRP A 300 9.74 -7.20 -35.65
CA TRP A 300 9.31 -5.91 -35.14
C TRP A 300 7.82 -5.96 -34.82
N SER A 301 7.47 -5.65 -33.58
CA SER A 301 6.06 -5.59 -33.16
C SER A 301 5.58 -4.15 -33.15
N LYS A 302 6.33 -3.26 -32.50
CA LYS A 302 5.90 -1.87 -32.32
C LYS A 302 7.05 -0.95 -31.91
N ASP A 303 7.08 0.25 -32.46
CA ASP A 303 7.93 1.35 -32.01
C ASP A 303 7.10 2.47 -31.40
N TYR A 304 7.71 3.20 -30.48
CA TYR A 304 7.11 4.31 -29.76
C TYR A 304 8.02 5.53 -29.88
N VAL A 305 7.48 6.60 -30.44
CA VAL A 305 8.19 7.88 -30.61
C VAL A 305 7.66 8.85 -29.57
N TRP A 306 8.56 9.40 -28.76
CA TRP A 306 8.24 10.35 -27.70
C TRP A 306 8.75 11.74 -28.04
N ARG A 307 7.98 12.77 -27.66
CA ARG A 307 8.39 14.17 -27.78
C ARG A 307 7.97 14.93 -26.53
N SER A 308 8.92 15.60 -25.89
CA SER A 308 8.66 16.48 -24.72
C SER A 308 7.84 15.80 -23.62
N GLY A 309 8.14 14.55 -23.29
CA GLY A 309 7.42 13.82 -22.25
C GLY A 309 6.17 13.07 -22.74
N LEU A 310 5.63 13.38 -23.92
CA LEU A 310 4.39 12.79 -24.43
C LEU A 310 4.64 11.79 -25.55
N LEU A 311 3.78 10.77 -25.66
CA LEU A 311 3.80 9.84 -26.78
C LEU A 311 3.37 10.60 -28.03
N LEU A 312 4.26 10.71 -29.00
CA LEU A 312 4.01 11.39 -30.26
C LEU A 312 3.36 10.45 -31.27
N ALA A 313 3.89 9.23 -31.39
CA ALA A 313 3.40 8.23 -32.34
C ALA A 313 3.75 6.83 -31.85
N SER A 314 3.03 5.85 -32.38
CA SER A 314 3.43 4.46 -32.29
C SER A 314 3.16 3.77 -33.63
N VAL A 315 4.11 2.96 -34.08
CA VAL A 315 4.17 2.39 -35.43
C VAL A 315 4.43 0.89 -35.35
#